data_AF-A0A3B8TLW8-F1
#
_entry.id   AF-A0A3B8TLW8-F1
#
_cell.length_a   1.000
_cell.length_b   1.000
_cell.length_c   1.000
_cell.angle_alpha   90.00
_cell.angle_beta   90.00
_cell.angle_gamma   90.00
#
_symmetry.space_group_name_H-M   'P 1'
#
loop_
_entity.id
_entity.type
_entity.pdbx_description
1 polymer ?
#
loop_
_entity_poly.entity_id
_entity_poly.type
_entity_poly.pdbx_seq_one_letter_code
_entity_poly.pdbx_strand_id
1 'polypeptide(L)'
;MTEGDLLGLPSPKQVTINGEKAASLRPFAWLVKACTEPVVLFLDEVDRATTEVRQGFFQLGDSRQINGWKLHPGTVVFGAVNGGVHAAQYQVADMDPAELDRWVTFDVEPSVEDWLEWGKNEINSVTWDFINQNREHLEHKGEFEPGMVYPSRRSWHRLDSTLAKVGMLDNESADLGLLFNLSHGFVGFEAAVSFRDFVENYERQVTVEDILDHGKIDKTKDFGLVDHVAMIEKIDATNVFANPIEAGRMTNLVKYFDTLPSEARMKLFTTLTAGNTQISAENGSNFHKELGKMGKMDAFIKLLGGK
;
A
#
# COMPACT_ATOMS: atom_id res chain seq x y z
N MET A 1 3.98 30.79 29.97
CA MET A 1 3.78 30.41 28.56
C MET A 1 4.12 28.94 28.50
N THR A 2 3.09 28.11 28.46
CA THR A 2 3.22 26.66 28.29
C THR A 2 3.50 26.37 26.82
N GLU A 3 4.15 25.24 26.54
CA GLU A 3 4.26 24.75 25.16
C GLU A 3 2.85 24.60 24.57
N GLY A 4 2.54 25.33 23.49
CA GLY A 4 1.22 25.34 22.85
C GLY A 4 0.46 26.68 22.84
N ASP A 5 0.98 27.75 23.43
CA ASP A 5 0.30 29.05 23.35
C ASP A 5 0.15 29.51 21.87
N LEU A 6 -1.06 29.88 21.45
CA LEU A 6 -1.38 30.38 20.09
C LEU A 6 -1.33 31.92 20.00
N LEU A 7 -1.16 32.62 21.14
CA LEU A 7 -1.23 34.08 21.23
C LEU A 7 0.06 34.77 20.75
N GLY A 8 1.17 34.03 20.65
CA GLY A 8 2.46 34.53 20.20
C GLY A 8 3.51 34.65 21.30
N LEU A 9 4.66 35.27 20.98
CA LEU A 9 5.76 35.47 21.91
C LEU A 9 5.81 36.91 22.45
N PRO A 10 6.31 37.16 23.67
CA PRO A 10 6.49 38.52 24.16
C PRO A 10 7.40 39.32 23.23
N SER A 11 6.93 40.48 22.81
CA SER A 11 7.72 41.44 22.05
C SER A 11 8.85 41.99 22.92
N PRO A 12 10.07 42.13 22.40
CA PRO A 12 11.14 42.84 23.11
C PRO A 12 10.85 44.36 23.26
N LYS A 13 9.83 44.87 22.56
CA LYS A 13 9.39 46.26 22.65
C LYS A 13 8.27 46.38 23.68
N GLN A 14 8.52 47.16 24.74
CA GLN A 14 7.50 47.56 25.72
C GLN A 14 6.52 48.57 25.08
N VAL A 15 5.26 48.51 25.49
CA VAL A 15 4.23 49.50 25.15
C VAL A 15 3.86 50.30 26.40
N THR A 16 3.42 51.54 26.24
CA THR A 16 2.94 52.38 27.36
C THR A 16 1.44 52.56 27.23
N ILE A 17 0.71 52.19 28.28
CA ILE A 17 -0.75 52.33 28.37
C ILE A 17 -1.05 53.14 29.63
N ASN A 18 -1.69 54.31 29.48
CA ASN A 18 -2.06 55.20 30.59
C ASN A 18 -0.89 55.57 31.53
N GLY A 19 0.32 55.71 30.99
CA GLY A 19 1.53 56.03 31.77
C GLY A 19 2.28 54.81 32.31
N GLU A 20 1.69 53.61 32.24
CA GLU A 20 2.29 52.37 32.72
C GLU A 20 2.94 51.56 31.61
N LYS A 21 4.04 50.88 31.92
CA LYS A 21 4.74 49.98 30.98
C LYS A 21 4.04 48.62 30.96
N ALA A 22 3.74 48.12 29.76
CA ALA A 22 3.09 46.83 29.54
C ALA A 22 3.82 45.99 28.48
N ALA A 23 3.66 44.67 28.59
CA ALA A 23 4.09 43.72 27.58
C ALA A 23 3.14 43.74 26.37
N SER A 24 3.67 43.47 25.18
CA SER A 24 2.89 43.20 23.98
C SER A 24 3.28 41.84 23.41
N LEU A 25 2.32 41.12 22.82
CA LEU A 25 2.58 39.84 22.16
C LEU A 25 2.78 40.05 20.66
N ARG A 26 3.71 39.30 20.06
CA ARG A 26 3.87 39.21 18.62
C ARG A 26 3.30 37.87 18.13
N PRO A 27 2.34 37.88 17.19
CA PRO A 27 1.77 36.65 16.65
C PRO A 27 2.85 35.82 15.96
N PHE A 28 2.63 34.51 15.88
CA PHE A 28 3.50 33.62 15.11
C PHE A 28 3.43 33.93 13.62
N ALA A 29 4.53 33.66 12.91
CA ALA A 29 4.63 33.92 11.48
C ALA A 29 3.54 33.22 10.66
N TRP A 30 3.19 31.97 11.03
CA TRP A 30 2.13 31.22 10.35
C TRP A 30 0.76 31.90 10.49
N LEU A 31 0.46 32.51 11.64
CA LEU A 31 -0.82 33.19 11.88
C LEU A 31 -0.87 34.47 11.06
N VAL A 32 0.21 35.26 11.07
CA VAL A 32 0.31 36.48 10.22
C VAL A 32 0.11 36.12 8.76
N LYS A 33 0.76 35.05 8.29
CA LYS A 33 0.60 34.52 6.92
C LYS A 33 -0.87 34.20 6.64
N ALA A 34 -1.50 33.37 7.47
CA ALA A 34 -2.89 32.96 7.31
C ALA A 34 -3.91 34.12 7.41
N CYS A 35 -3.54 35.23 8.06
CA CYS A 35 -4.34 36.46 8.14
C CYS A 35 -4.14 37.42 6.97
N THR A 36 -2.98 37.37 6.30
CA THR A 36 -2.59 38.35 5.27
C THR A 36 -2.65 37.80 3.84
N GLU A 37 -2.66 36.48 3.68
CA GLU A 37 -2.76 35.80 2.39
C GLU A 37 -3.63 34.53 2.47
N PRO A 38 -4.26 34.12 1.35
CA PRO A 38 -5.04 32.89 1.30
C PRO A 38 -4.12 31.67 1.41
N VAL A 39 -4.36 30.83 2.41
CA VAL A 39 -3.60 29.58 2.61
C VAL A 39 -4.51 28.41 2.96
N VAL A 40 -3.98 27.20 2.83
CA VAL A 40 -4.53 26.02 3.52
C VAL A 40 -3.81 25.89 4.85
N LEU A 41 -4.54 26.08 5.94
CA LEU A 41 -4.05 25.88 7.31
C LEU A 41 -4.36 24.45 7.73
N PHE A 42 -3.35 23.57 7.69
CA PHE A 42 -3.45 22.18 8.10
C PHE A 42 -3.04 22.02 9.57
N LEU A 43 -3.95 21.50 10.39
CA LEU A 43 -3.76 21.22 11.80
C LEU A 43 -3.75 19.70 11.98
N ASP A 44 -2.59 19.13 12.28
CA ASP A 44 -2.44 17.69 12.50
C ASP A 44 -2.68 17.34 13.98
N GLU A 45 -3.24 16.16 14.24
CA GLU A 45 -3.54 15.63 15.59
C GLU A 45 -4.27 16.63 16.53
N VAL A 46 -5.28 17.34 16.02
CA VAL A 46 -6.04 18.37 16.76
C VAL A 46 -6.57 17.88 18.11
N ASP A 47 -6.93 16.61 18.15
CA ASP A 47 -7.51 15.88 19.27
C ASP A 47 -6.49 15.53 20.38
N ARG A 48 -5.18 15.62 20.09
CA ARG A 48 -4.08 15.47 21.06
C ARG A 48 -3.56 16.79 21.61
N ALA A 49 -4.05 17.92 21.11
CA ALA A 49 -3.62 19.23 21.55
C ALA A 49 -4.08 19.53 23.00
N THR A 50 -3.32 20.37 23.72
CA THR A 50 -3.73 20.80 25.07
C THR A 50 -5.05 21.56 25.01
N THR A 51 -5.79 21.61 26.13
CA THR A 51 -7.09 22.29 26.19
C THR A 51 -7.00 23.76 25.76
N GLU A 52 -5.91 24.45 26.07
CA GLU A 52 -5.70 25.86 25.67
C GLU A 52 -5.53 26.01 24.15
N VAL A 53 -4.80 25.09 23.52
CA VAL A 53 -4.64 25.07 22.05
C VAL A 53 -5.97 24.77 21.38
N ARG A 54 -6.72 23.78 21.90
CA ARG A 54 -8.04 23.41 21.38
C ARG A 54 -9.03 24.56 21.45
N GLN A 55 -9.02 25.36 22.52
CA GLN A 55 -9.86 26.57 22.60
C GLN A 55 -9.52 27.59 21.49
N GLY A 56 -8.25 27.73 21.13
CA GLY A 56 -7.86 28.59 20.01
C GLY A 56 -8.30 28.02 18.66
N PHE A 57 -8.26 26.70 18.47
CA PHE A 57 -8.79 26.05 17.27
C PHE A 57 -10.32 26.14 17.18
N PHE A 58 -11.02 26.04 18.30
CA PHE A 58 -12.45 26.29 18.39
C PHE A 58 -12.77 27.72 17.93
N GLN A 59 -11.99 28.71 18.37
CA GLN A 59 -12.14 30.09 17.92
C GLN A 59 -11.89 30.26 16.41
N LEU A 60 -10.94 29.51 15.85
CA LEU A 60 -10.69 29.49 14.40
C LEU A 60 -11.88 28.95 13.60
N GLY A 61 -12.48 27.84 14.04
CA GLY A 61 -13.63 27.24 13.37
C GLY A 61 -14.88 28.12 13.43
N ASP A 62 -15.09 28.78 14.57
CA ASP A 62 -16.27 29.62 14.82
C ASP A 62 -16.15 31.02 14.18
N SER A 63 -15.14 31.77 14.61
CA SER A 63 -15.03 33.21 14.39
C SER A 63 -13.91 33.58 13.41
N ARG A 64 -13.20 32.57 12.88
CA ARG A 64 -12.08 32.72 11.95
C ARG A 64 -11.03 33.70 12.47
N GLN A 65 -10.69 33.62 13.76
CA GLN A 65 -9.67 34.47 14.36
C GLN A 65 -8.97 33.80 15.53
N ILE A 66 -7.78 34.31 15.88
CA ILE A 66 -7.09 34.03 17.14
C ILE A 66 -6.65 35.36 17.73
N ASN A 67 -7.02 35.67 18.97
CA ASN A 67 -6.56 36.89 19.66
C ASN A 67 -6.77 38.18 18.84
N GLY A 68 -7.92 38.30 18.16
CA GLY A 68 -8.26 39.43 17.29
C GLY A 68 -7.61 39.42 15.91
N TRP A 69 -6.68 38.49 15.61
CA TRP A 69 -6.15 38.28 14.27
C TRP A 69 -7.13 37.48 13.43
N LYS A 70 -7.83 38.15 12.53
CA LYS A 70 -8.80 37.52 11.61
C LYS A 70 -8.09 36.86 10.44
N LEU A 71 -8.46 35.61 10.14
CA LEU A 71 -7.96 34.90 8.97
C LEU A 71 -8.35 35.63 7.68
N HIS A 72 -7.50 35.53 6.68
CA HIS A 72 -7.81 35.99 5.33
C HIS A 72 -9.09 35.28 4.83
N PRO A 73 -10.00 35.94 4.08
CA PRO A 73 -11.24 35.32 3.62
C PRO A 73 -11.03 34.06 2.79
N GLY A 74 -9.93 33.98 2.05
CA GLY A 74 -9.54 32.80 1.25
C GLY A 74 -8.77 31.72 2.01
N THR A 75 -8.54 31.87 3.32
CA THR A 75 -7.87 30.83 4.11
C THR A 75 -8.84 29.70 4.44
N VAL A 76 -8.46 28.46 4.18
CA VAL A 76 -9.25 27.26 4.53
C VAL A 76 -8.54 26.49 5.63
N VAL A 77 -9.28 26.08 6.65
CA VAL A 77 -8.74 25.33 7.79
C VAL A 77 -9.09 23.86 7.62
N PHE A 78 -8.09 22.98 7.70
CA PHE A 78 -8.23 21.53 7.70
C PHE A 78 -7.67 20.98 9.00
N GLY A 79 -8.45 20.18 9.72
CA GLY A 79 -8.01 19.44 10.89
C GLY A 79 -7.92 17.95 10.56
N ALA A 80 -6.83 17.30 10.99
CA ALA A 80 -6.73 15.86 11.08
C ALA A 80 -6.77 15.45 12.56
N VAL A 81 -7.48 14.37 12.84
CA VAL A 81 -7.60 13.78 14.17
C VAL A 81 -7.28 12.30 14.07
N ASN A 82 -6.74 11.71 15.14
CA ASN A 82 -6.56 10.26 15.24
C ASN A 82 -7.84 9.56 15.77
N GLY A 83 -8.97 10.26 15.74
CA GLY A 83 -10.29 9.77 16.14
C GLY A 83 -10.98 8.87 15.09
N GLY A 84 -12.28 8.59 15.28
CA GLY A 84 -13.09 7.72 14.43
C GLY A 84 -13.36 6.34 15.05
N VAL A 85 -13.70 5.34 14.24
CA VAL A 85 -14.08 3.98 14.68
C VAL A 85 -12.96 3.31 15.51
N HIS A 86 -11.71 3.71 15.32
CA HIS A 86 -10.53 3.17 16.01
C HIS A 86 -9.99 4.07 17.14
N ALA A 87 -10.71 5.15 17.50
CA ALA A 87 -10.28 6.14 18.50
C ALA A 87 -9.94 5.54 19.87
N ALA A 88 -10.58 4.43 20.24
CA ALA A 88 -10.40 3.76 21.53
C ALA A 88 -8.96 3.25 21.78
N GLN A 89 -8.15 3.11 20.73
CA GLN A 89 -6.79 2.57 20.82
C GLN A 89 -5.72 3.65 21.06
N TYR A 90 -6.07 4.93 20.95
CA TYR A 90 -5.16 6.05 21.16
C TYR A 90 -5.66 6.94 22.30
N GLN A 91 -4.74 7.58 23.05
CA GLN A 91 -5.09 8.57 24.09
C GLN A 91 -5.61 9.85 23.43
N VAL A 92 -6.82 9.78 22.90
CA VAL A 92 -7.51 10.85 22.21
C VAL A 92 -8.55 11.45 23.14
N ALA A 93 -8.58 12.78 23.23
CA ALA A 93 -9.62 13.46 23.99
C ALA A 93 -10.85 13.69 23.11
N ASP A 94 -12.01 13.18 23.52
CA ASP A 94 -13.26 13.34 22.80
C ASP A 94 -13.51 14.80 22.37
N MET A 95 -13.99 14.97 21.14
CA MET A 95 -14.47 16.27 20.66
C MET A 95 -15.92 16.44 21.10
N ASP A 96 -16.23 17.55 21.76
CA ASP A 96 -17.60 17.81 22.16
C ASP A 96 -18.48 18.12 20.93
N PRO A 97 -19.81 17.88 21.00
CA PRO A 97 -20.69 18.10 19.85
C PRO A 97 -20.68 19.52 19.29
N ALA A 98 -20.45 20.54 20.12
CA ALA A 98 -20.36 21.92 19.65
C ALA A 98 -19.06 22.19 18.90
N GLU A 99 -17.96 21.54 19.30
CA GLU A 99 -16.72 21.56 18.53
C GLU A 99 -16.92 20.92 17.16
N LEU A 100 -17.56 19.73 17.10
CA LEU A 100 -17.82 19.02 15.84
C LEU A 100 -18.76 19.77 14.88
N ASP A 101 -19.79 20.45 15.38
CA ASP A 101 -20.76 21.22 14.56
C ASP A 101 -20.12 22.40 13.78
N ARG A 102 -18.87 22.76 14.09
CA ARG A 102 -18.11 23.81 13.39
C ARG A 102 -17.31 23.29 12.19
N TRP A 103 -17.25 21.98 12.01
CA TRP A 103 -16.50 21.33 10.95
C TRP A 103 -17.41 20.57 10.00
N VAL A 104 -16.96 20.42 8.76
CA VAL A 104 -17.46 19.35 7.89
C VAL A 104 -16.50 18.18 8.09
N THR A 105 -16.98 17.09 8.67
CA THR A 105 -16.16 15.93 9.02
C THR A 105 -16.24 14.85 7.95
N PHE A 106 -15.10 14.27 7.60
CA PHE A 106 -14.99 13.15 6.66
C PHE A 106 -14.15 12.05 7.31
N ASP A 107 -14.64 10.83 7.26
CA ASP A 107 -13.84 9.65 7.60
C ASP A 107 -13.06 9.21 6.36
N VAL A 108 -11.74 9.16 6.49
CA VAL A 108 -10.83 8.74 5.41
C VAL A 108 -10.18 7.44 5.83
N GLU A 109 -10.55 6.35 5.18
CA GLU A 109 -9.98 5.02 5.43
C GLU A 109 -9.25 4.53 4.18
N PRO A 110 -7.91 4.46 4.19
CA PRO A 110 -7.18 3.87 3.09
C PRO A 110 -7.44 2.35 3.03
N SER A 111 -7.65 1.83 1.83
CA SER A 111 -7.78 0.40 1.58
C SER A 111 -6.42 -0.28 1.41
N VAL A 112 -6.39 -1.61 1.38
CA VAL A 112 -5.15 -2.36 1.07
C VAL A 112 -4.79 -2.14 -0.40
N GLU A 113 -5.81 -2.04 -1.26
CA GLU A 113 -5.73 -1.79 -2.69
C GLU A 113 -5.08 -0.43 -2.98
N ASP A 114 -5.44 0.63 -2.25
CA ASP A 114 -4.80 1.94 -2.38
C ASP A 114 -3.29 1.87 -2.11
N TRP A 115 -2.90 1.12 -1.06
CA TRP A 115 -1.49 0.95 -0.73
C TRP A 115 -0.74 0.14 -1.79
N LEU A 116 -1.37 -0.91 -2.34
CA LEU A 116 -0.76 -1.65 -3.44
C LEU A 116 -0.61 -0.80 -4.69
N GLU A 117 -1.64 -0.04 -5.06
CA GLU A 117 -1.61 0.78 -6.26
C GLU A 117 -0.48 1.80 -6.19
N TRP A 118 -0.36 2.49 -5.04
CA TRP A 118 0.76 3.36 -4.74
C TRP A 118 2.10 2.60 -4.74
N GLY A 119 2.16 1.45 -4.06
CA GLY A 119 3.37 0.69 -3.82
C GLY A 119 4.01 0.09 -5.09
N LYS A 120 3.25 -0.08 -6.18
CA LYS A 120 3.76 -0.66 -7.45
C LYS A 120 5.04 0.00 -7.96
N ASN A 121 5.19 1.31 -7.75
CA ASN A 121 6.35 2.08 -8.24
C ASN A 121 7.26 2.58 -7.11
N GLU A 122 6.85 2.40 -5.86
CA GLU A 122 7.49 3.02 -4.69
C GLU A 122 8.14 1.99 -3.75
N ILE A 123 7.78 0.71 -3.89
CA ILE A 123 8.20 -0.39 -3.02
C ILE A 123 8.86 -1.49 -3.86
N ASN A 124 9.85 -2.18 -3.31
CA ASN A 124 10.47 -3.33 -3.97
C ASN A 124 9.42 -4.43 -4.28
N SER A 125 9.52 -5.07 -5.45
CA SER A 125 8.55 -6.07 -5.90
C SER A 125 8.38 -7.23 -4.93
N VAL A 126 9.44 -7.66 -4.24
CA VAL A 126 9.38 -8.74 -3.25
C VAL A 126 8.49 -8.35 -2.06
N THR A 127 8.69 -7.16 -1.51
CA THR A 127 7.87 -6.61 -0.41
C THR A 127 6.43 -6.39 -0.88
N TRP A 128 6.25 -5.86 -2.09
CA TRP A 128 4.93 -5.66 -2.69
C TRP A 128 4.18 -6.98 -2.85
N ASP A 129 4.82 -8.01 -3.41
CA ASP A 129 4.25 -9.34 -3.61
C ASP A 129 3.90 -10.01 -2.30
N PHE A 130 4.74 -9.86 -1.28
CA PHE A 130 4.45 -10.36 0.06
C PHE A 130 3.13 -9.79 0.58
N ILE A 131 2.95 -8.46 0.54
CA ILE A 131 1.70 -7.81 0.97
C ILE A 131 0.53 -8.15 0.03
N ASN A 132 0.80 -8.33 -1.26
CA ASN A 132 -0.21 -8.73 -2.24
C ASN A 132 -0.81 -10.11 -1.92
N GLN A 133 0.04 -11.04 -1.47
CA GLN A 133 -0.34 -12.40 -1.14
C GLN A 133 -0.78 -12.58 0.32
N ASN A 134 -0.36 -11.68 1.22
CA ASN A 134 -0.60 -11.75 2.67
C ASN A 134 -1.16 -10.40 3.17
N ARG A 135 -2.39 -10.09 2.73
CA ARG A 135 -3.08 -8.80 2.94
C ARG A 135 -3.14 -8.37 4.40
N GLU A 136 -3.34 -9.35 5.28
CA GLU A 136 -3.44 -9.21 6.72
C GLU A 136 -2.15 -8.71 7.38
N HIS A 137 -1.00 -8.87 6.74
CA HIS A 137 0.27 -8.38 7.27
C HIS A 137 0.53 -6.90 6.97
N LEU A 138 -0.31 -6.20 6.18
CA LEU A 138 -0.12 -4.78 5.92
C LEU A 138 -0.30 -3.93 7.19
N GLU A 139 -1.31 -4.26 8.00
CA GLU A 139 -1.64 -3.54 9.22
C GLU A 139 -2.12 -4.48 10.31
N HIS A 140 -1.72 -4.19 11.55
CA HIS A 140 -2.22 -4.90 12.71
C HIS A 140 -3.71 -4.60 12.95
N LYS A 141 -4.51 -5.65 13.11
CA LYS A 141 -5.95 -5.55 13.40
C LYS A 141 -6.31 -5.92 14.84
N GLY A 142 -5.34 -6.37 15.63
CA GLY A 142 -5.55 -6.80 17.01
C GLY A 142 -5.40 -5.68 18.04
N GLU A 143 -5.33 -6.05 19.31
CA GLU A 143 -5.01 -5.12 20.38
C GLU A 143 -3.53 -4.74 20.37
N PHE A 144 -3.23 -3.49 20.73
CA PHE A 144 -1.87 -2.97 20.81
C PHE A 144 -1.33 -3.13 22.23
N GLU A 145 -0.30 -3.96 22.38
CA GLU A 145 0.45 -4.07 23.63
C GLU A 145 1.53 -2.99 23.75
N PRO A 146 1.65 -2.31 24.92
CA PRO A 146 2.69 -1.32 25.15
C PRO A 146 4.11 -1.87 24.96
N GLY A 147 4.95 -1.14 24.23
CA GLY A 147 6.35 -1.49 24.01
C GLY A 147 6.58 -2.48 22.86
N MET A 148 5.52 -2.94 22.20
CA MET A 148 5.60 -3.83 21.03
C MET A 148 5.53 -3.04 19.71
N VAL A 149 6.18 -3.60 18.68
CA VAL A 149 6.16 -3.06 17.31
C VAL A 149 5.16 -3.85 16.48
N TYR A 150 4.39 -3.15 15.65
CA TYR A 150 3.33 -3.72 14.83
C TYR A 150 3.46 -3.25 13.37
N PRO A 151 2.98 -4.06 12.40
CA PRO A 151 2.96 -3.66 11.00
C PRO A 151 1.99 -2.50 10.78
N SER A 152 2.41 -1.58 9.91
CA SER A 152 1.64 -0.45 9.40
C SER A 152 2.14 -0.12 8.00
N ARG A 153 1.33 0.56 7.19
CA ARG A 153 1.75 1.07 5.87
C ARG A 153 3.08 1.86 5.94
N ARG A 154 3.23 2.68 6.99
CA ARG A 154 4.45 3.46 7.25
C ARG A 154 5.65 2.58 7.57
N SER A 155 5.48 1.55 8.42
CA SER A 155 6.60 0.69 8.79
C SER A 155 7.07 -0.17 7.63
N TRP A 156 6.16 -0.67 6.78
CA TRP A 156 6.52 -1.37 5.54
C TRP A 156 7.34 -0.50 4.59
N HIS A 157 6.90 0.74 4.33
CA HIS A 157 7.68 1.67 3.50
C HIS A 157 9.08 1.96 4.07
N ARG A 158 9.20 2.12 5.40
CA ARG A 158 10.50 2.33 6.06
C ARG A 158 11.39 1.09 6.05
N LEU A 159 10.80 -0.09 6.24
CA LEU A 159 11.51 -1.36 6.12
C LEU A 159 12.05 -1.51 4.71
N ASP A 160 11.20 -1.38 3.68
CA ASP A 160 11.59 -1.50 2.28
C ASP A 160 12.73 -0.55 1.89
N SER A 161 12.59 0.74 2.26
CA SER A 161 13.63 1.74 2.09
C SER A 161 14.95 1.38 2.77
N THR A 162 14.90 0.66 3.90
CA THR A 162 16.08 0.22 4.64
C THR A 162 16.72 -0.99 3.98
N LEU A 163 15.91 -1.97 3.55
CA LEU A 163 16.35 -3.17 2.84
C LEU A 163 17.00 -2.80 1.50
N ALA A 164 16.43 -1.84 0.77
CA ALA A 164 16.99 -1.33 -0.49
C ALA A 164 18.39 -0.72 -0.28
N LYS A 165 18.61 0.05 0.80
CA LYS A 165 19.92 0.68 1.09
C LYS A 165 21.03 -0.33 1.34
N VAL A 166 20.69 -1.53 1.80
CA VAL A 166 21.65 -2.60 2.05
C VAL A 166 21.62 -3.68 0.96
N GLY A 167 20.86 -3.45 -0.13
CA GLY A 167 20.73 -4.38 -1.26
C GLY A 167 20.16 -5.74 -0.85
N MET A 168 19.28 -5.77 0.14
CA MET A 168 18.87 -7.00 0.80
C MET A 168 18.04 -7.93 -0.09
N LEU A 169 17.19 -7.35 -0.92
CA LEU A 169 16.21 -8.06 -1.74
C LEU A 169 16.64 -8.19 -3.21
N ASP A 170 17.83 -7.68 -3.55
CA ASP A 170 18.35 -7.65 -4.93
C ASP A 170 19.25 -8.85 -5.26
N ASN A 171 19.60 -9.67 -4.27
CA ASN A 171 20.54 -10.78 -4.40
C ASN A 171 19.85 -12.12 -4.12
N GLU A 172 20.20 -13.15 -4.89
CA GLU A 172 19.70 -14.53 -4.77
C GLU A 172 20.07 -15.21 -3.42
N SER A 173 20.95 -14.59 -2.63
CA SER A 173 21.42 -15.09 -1.33
C SER A 173 21.29 -14.03 -0.24
N ALA A 174 20.05 -13.57 -0.02
CA ALA A 174 19.71 -12.72 1.10
C ALA A 174 20.11 -13.39 2.44
N ASP A 175 20.89 -12.71 3.28
CA ASP A 175 21.12 -13.13 4.67
C ASP A 175 19.79 -13.09 5.46
N LEU A 176 19.11 -14.24 5.52
CA LEU A 176 17.81 -14.37 6.16
C LEU A 176 17.82 -14.00 7.65
N GLY A 177 18.96 -14.11 8.32
CA GLY A 177 19.11 -13.68 9.71
C GLY A 177 19.08 -12.16 9.84
N LEU A 178 19.83 -11.47 8.97
CA LEU A 178 19.80 -10.01 8.90
C LEU A 178 18.42 -9.50 8.45
N LEU A 179 17.82 -10.12 7.44
CA LEU A 179 16.48 -9.78 6.96
C LEU A 179 15.46 -9.84 8.10
N PHE A 180 15.47 -10.95 8.85
CA PHE A 180 14.58 -11.11 10.00
C PHE A 180 14.80 -10.03 11.05
N ASN A 181 16.05 -9.78 11.45
CA ASN A 181 16.36 -8.79 12.49
C ASN A 181 15.94 -7.37 12.10
N LEU A 182 16.16 -6.98 10.85
CA LEU A 182 15.71 -5.69 10.33
C LEU A 182 14.18 -5.64 10.30
N SER A 183 13.53 -6.66 9.71
CA SER A 183 12.08 -6.73 9.61
C SER A 183 11.41 -6.67 10.97
N HIS A 184 11.91 -7.42 11.96
CA HIS A 184 11.40 -7.45 13.32
C HIS A 184 11.34 -6.06 13.96
N GLY A 185 12.38 -5.24 13.75
CA GLY A 185 12.43 -3.88 14.29
C GLY A 185 11.44 -2.89 13.67
N PHE A 186 10.90 -3.18 12.47
CA PHE A 186 9.94 -2.31 11.79
C PHE A 186 8.50 -2.83 11.86
N VAL A 187 8.30 -4.12 11.62
CA VAL A 187 6.96 -4.72 11.43
C VAL A 187 6.57 -5.69 12.54
N GLY A 188 7.41 -5.88 13.56
CA GLY A 188 7.13 -6.81 14.66
C GLY A 188 7.44 -8.26 14.32
N PHE A 189 7.27 -9.15 15.29
CA PHE A 189 7.77 -10.54 15.22
C PHE A 189 7.05 -11.37 14.17
N GLU A 190 5.72 -11.42 14.23
CA GLU A 190 4.90 -12.27 13.37
C GLU A 190 5.12 -11.92 11.89
N ALA A 191 4.98 -10.64 11.53
CA ALA A 191 5.20 -10.18 10.16
C ALA A 191 6.64 -10.40 9.69
N ALA A 192 7.64 -10.28 10.58
CA ALA A 192 9.04 -10.52 10.23
C ALA A 192 9.33 -12.00 9.95
N VAL A 193 8.74 -12.92 10.71
CA VAL A 193 8.85 -14.37 10.44
C VAL A 193 8.21 -14.67 9.09
N SER A 194 6.96 -14.26 8.87
CA SER A 194 6.25 -14.51 7.61
C SER A 194 6.98 -13.91 6.41
N PHE A 195 7.52 -12.70 6.53
CA PHE A 195 8.26 -12.06 5.45
C PHE A 195 9.61 -12.74 5.18
N ARG A 196 10.36 -13.13 6.22
CA ARG A 196 11.60 -13.91 6.08
C ARG A 196 11.33 -15.22 5.32
N ASP A 197 10.31 -15.96 5.74
CA ASP A 197 9.96 -17.25 5.13
C ASP A 197 9.47 -17.07 3.69
N PHE A 198 8.75 -15.97 3.43
CA PHE A 198 8.37 -15.59 2.07
C PHE A 198 9.58 -15.33 1.19
N VAL A 199 10.55 -14.53 1.66
CA VAL A 199 11.79 -14.23 0.91
C VAL A 199 12.62 -15.49 0.68
N GLU A 200 12.76 -16.35 1.68
CA GLU A 200 13.46 -17.65 1.56
C GLU A 200 12.86 -18.54 0.46
N ASN A 201 11.56 -18.42 0.22
CA ASN A 201 10.85 -19.18 -0.80
C ASN A 201 10.51 -18.34 -2.05
N TYR A 202 10.92 -17.07 -2.11
CA TYR A 202 10.48 -16.14 -3.16
C TYR A 202 11.00 -16.53 -4.53
N GLU A 203 12.24 -17.05 -4.63
CA GLU A 203 12.77 -17.57 -5.89
C GLU A 203 12.00 -18.77 -6.44
N ARG A 204 11.31 -19.51 -5.56
CA ARG A 204 10.39 -20.60 -5.96
C ARG A 204 9.03 -20.07 -6.41
N GLN A 205 8.70 -18.82 -6.11
CA GLN A 205 7.48 -18.20 -6.61
C GLN A 205 7.68 -17.84 -8.08
N VAL A 206 7.08 -18.66 -8.94
CA VAL A 206 6.95 -18.36 -10.36
C VAL A 206 5.71 -17.49 -10.53
N THR A 207 5.84 -16.35 -11.21
CA THR A 207 4.71 -15.48 -11.55
C THR A 207 4.14 -15.80 -12.93
N VAL A 208 2.93 -15.31 -13.22
CA VAL A 208 2.31 -15.46 -14.55
C VAL A 208 3.14 -14.73 -15.59
N GLU A 209 3.67 -13.56 -15.26
CA GLU A 209 4.52 -12.72 -16.09
C GLU A 209 5.87 -13.38 -16.36
N ASP A 210 6.47 -14.05 -15.37
CA ASP A 210 7.69 -14.82 -15.58
C ASP A 210 7.49 -15.91 -16.64
N ILE A 211 6.32 -16.56 -16.68
CA ILE A 211 6.00 -17.56 -17.69
C ILE A 211 5.62 -16.91 -19.02
N LEU A 212 4.61 -16.05 -19.04
CA LEU A 212 3.99 -15.55 -20.28
C LEU A 212 4.79 -14.43 -20.94
N ASP A 213 5.34 -13.50 -20.15
CA ASP A 213 5.97 -12.29 -20.67
C ASP A 213 7.48 -12.46 -20.78
N HIS A 214 8.11 -13.05 -19.77
CA HIS A 214 9.57 -13.25 -19.73
C HIS A 214 10.03 -14.60 -20.27
N GLY A 215 9.13 -15.59 -20.43
CA GLY A 215 9.46 -16.90 -20.97
C GLY A 215 10.39 -17.74 -20.10
N LYS A 216 10.44 -17.49 -18.78
CA LYS A 216 11.27 -18.20 -17.79
C LYS A 216 10.65 -19.54 -17.38
N ILE A 217 10.43 -20.41 -18.36
CA ILE A 217 9.78 -21.72 -18.17
C ILE A 217 10.63 -22.64 -17.28
N ASP A 218 11.93 -22.45 -17.25
CA ASP A 218 12.89 -23.19 -16.42
C ASP A 218 12.63 -23.04 -14.91
N LYS A 219 12.00 -21.94 -14.48
CA LYS A 219 11.59 -21.76 -13.08
C LYS A 219 10.53 -22.77 -12.64
N THR A 220 9.80 -23.40 -13.57
CA THR A 220 8.79 -24.42 -13.24
C THR A 220 9.36 -25.84 -13.24
N LYS A 221 10.68 -26.03 -13.26
CA LYS A 221 11.32 -27.35 -13.34
C LYS A 221 11.01 -28.25 -12.12
N ASP A 222 10.84 -27.64 -10.96
CA ASP A 222 10.61 -28.33 -9.68
C ASP A 222 9.12 -28.43 -9.33
N PHE A 223 8.22 -27.98 -10.21
CA PHE A 223 6.78 -28.02 -9.98
C PHE A 223 6.25 -29.46 -10.02
N GLY A 224 5.47 -29.81 -8.99
CA GLY A 224 4.60 -30.97 -9.03
C GLY A 224 3.31 -30.70 -9.81
N LEU A 225 2.48 -31.73 -9.96
CA LEU A 225 1.16 -31.59 -10.60
C LEU A 225 0.30 -30.50 -9.94
N VAL A 226 0.29 -30.45 -8.60
CA VAL A 226 -0.50 -29.47 -7.83
C VAL A 226 -0.04 -28.04 -8.14
N ASP A 227 1.27 -27.79 -8.19
CA ASP A 227 1.85 -26.47 -8.47
C ASP A 227 1.49 -26.02 -9.89
N HIS A 228 1.54 -26.93 -10.86
CA HIS A 228 1.12 -26.66 -12.23
C HIS A 228 -0.37 -26.32 -12.35
N VAL A 229 -1.24 -27.06 -11.66
CA VAL A 229 -2.68 -26.78 -11.66
C VAL A 229 -2.96 -25.41 -11.03
N ALA A 230 -2.32 -25.11 -9.88
CA ALA A 230 -2.44 -23.81 -9.23
C ALA A 230 -1.95 -22.67 -10.13
N MET A 231 -0.87 -22.87 -10.88
CA MET A 231 -0.36 -21.88 -11.84
C MET A 231 -1.36 -21.63 -12.99
N ILE A 232 -1.97 -22.68 -13.52
CA ILE A 232 -3.00 -22.54 -14.57
C ILE A 232 -4.19 -21.73 -14.06
N GLU A 233 -4.62 -21.97 -12.82
CA GLU A 233 -5.71 -21.22 -12.19
C GLU A 233 -5.32 -19.75 -11.94
N LYS A 234 -4.06 -19.49 -11.58
CA LYS A 234 -3.53 -18.11 -11.51
C LYS A 234 -3.55 -17.43 -12.87
N ILE A 235 -3.12 -18.11 -13.94
CA ILE A 235 -3.16 -17.56 -15.30
C ILE A 235 -4.62 -17.22 -15.68
N ASP A 236 -5.58 -18.10 -15.40
CA ASP A 236 -6.99 -17.85 -15.68
C ASP A 236 -7.53 -16.63 -14.92
N ALA A 237 -7.19 -16.52 -13.62
CA ALA A 237 -7.60 -15.40 -12.78
C ALA A 237 -7.10 -14.03 -13.26
N THR A 238 -5.99 -13.98 -14.03
CA THR A 238 -5.53 -12.73 -14.68
C THR A 238 -6.38 -12.31 -15.89
N ASN A 239 -7.40 -13.09 -16.26
CA ASN A 239 -8.26 -12.88 -17.44
C ASN A 239 -7.47 -12.81 -18.77
N VAL A 240 -6.28 -13.41 -18.82
CA VAL A 240 -5.47 -13.47 -20.06
C VAL A 240 -6.21 -14.18 -21.18
N PHE A 241 -6.98 -15.22 -20.88
CA PHE A 241 -7.74 -15.98 -21.88
C PHE A 241 -9.02 -15.28 -22.35
N ALA A 242 -9.49 -14.27 -21.63
CA ALA A 242 -10.66 -13.47 -22.01
C ALA A 242 -10.35 -12.43 -23.09
N ASN A 243 -9.07 -12.19 -23.40
CA ASN A 243 -8.60 -11.22 -24.39
C ASN A 243 -7.75 -11.91 -25.48
N PRO A 244 -7.55 -11.29 -26.66
CA PRO A 244 -6.62 -11.81 -27.66
C PRO A 244 -5.19 -11.88 -27.10
N ILE A 245 -4.60 -13.07 -27.12
CA ILE A 245 -3.24 -13.29 -26.60
C ILE A 245 -2.20 -12.86 -27.65
N GLU A 246 -1.26 -12.02 -27.26
CA GLU A 246 -0.16 -11.59 -28.12
C GLU A 246 0.74 -12.76 -28.54
N ALA A 247 1.33 -12.67 -29.75
CA ALA A 247 2.12 -13.76 -30.33
C ALA A 247 3.31 -14.21 -29.46
N GLY A 248 3.97 -13.28 -28.76
CA GLY A 248 5.06 -13.60 -27.83
C GLY A 248 4.57 -14.42 -26.63
N ARG A 249 3.49 -13.96 -25.98
CA ARG A 249 2.86 -14.67 -24.85
C ARG A 249 2.32 -16.03 -25.26
N MET A 250 1.72 -16.15 -26.45
CA MET A 250 1.26 -17.42 -27.00
C MET A 250 2.41 -18.41 -27.20
N THR A 251 3.54 -17.94 -27.73
CA THR A 251 4.75 -18.77 -27.89
C THR A 251 5.23 -19.30 -26.53
N ASN A 252 5.27 -18.46 -25.50
CA ASN A 252 5.69 -18.85 -24.17
C ASN A 252 4.67 -19.78 -23.49
N LEU A 253 3.37 -19.56 -23.68
CA LEU A 253 2.31 -20.45 -23.21
C LEU A 253 2.43 -21.87 -23.80
N VAL A 254 2.76 -21.99 -25.09
CA VAL A 254 3.00 -23.29 -25.74
C VAL A 254 4.28 -23.96 -25.22
N LYS A 255 5.34 -23.18 -24.93
CA LYS A 255 6.56 -23.71 -24.29
C LYS A 255 6.26 -24.24 -22.88
N TYR A 256 5.48 -23.51 -22.08
CA TYR A 256 5.03 -23.95 -20.77
C TYR A 256 4.17 -25.21 -20.86
N PHE A 257 3.23 -25.26 -21.81
CA PHE A 257 2.39 -26.43 -22.03
C PHE A 257 3.20 -27.72 -22.24
N ASP A 258 4.36 -27.62 -22.89
CA ASP A 258 5.23 -28.78 -23.12
C ASP A 258 5.88 -29.32 -21.85
N THR A 259 6.11 -28.50 -20.84
CA THR A 259 6.67 -28.97 -19.56
C THR A 259 5.63 -29.58 -18.64
N LEU A 260 4.33 -29.37 -18.93
CA LEU A 260 3.24 -29.86 -18.10
C LEU A 260 3.06 -31.38 -18.17
N PRO A 261 2.71 -32.05 -17.04
CA PRO A 261 2.21 -33.42 -17.05
C PRO A 261 0.84 -33.51 -17.75
N SER A 262 0.47 -34.71 -18.23
CA SER A 262 -0.71 -34.92 -19.08
C SER A 262 -2.02 -34.36 -18.51
N GLU A 263 -2.22 -34.45 -17.19
CA GLU A 263 -3.42 -33.93 -16.52
C GLU A 263 -3.45 -32.39 -16.51
N ALA A 264 -2.33 -31.75 -16.17
CA ALA A 264 -2.20 -30.29 -16.22
C ALA A 264 -2.32 -29.75 -17.66
N ARG A 265 -1.84 -30.48 -18.67
CA ARG A 265 -2.05 -30.15 -20.09
C ARG A 265 -3.54 -30.09 -20.43
N MET A 266 -4.32 -31.08 -19.98
CA MET A 266 -5.76 -31.10 -20.22
C MET A 266 -6.47 -29.93 -19.53
N LYS A 267 -6.11 -29.64 -18.27
CA LYS A 267 -6.63 -28.50 -17.53
C LYS A 267 -6.33 -27.19 -18.26
N LEU A 268 -5.07 -26.95 -18.67
CA LEU A 268 -4.68 -25.73 -19.36
C LEU A 268 -5.45 -25.54 -20.66
N PHE A 269 -5.56 -26.58 -21.48
CA PHE A 269 -6.30 -26.51 -22.73
C PHE A 269 -7.80 -26.28 -22.53
N THR A 270 -8.40 -26.94 -21.55
CA THR A 270 -9.82 -26.74 -21.20
C THR A 270 -10.05 -25.30 -20.74
N THR A 271 -9.15 -24.75 -19.92
CA THR A 271 -9.25 -23.39 -19.38
C THR A 271 -9.11 -22.34 -20.50
N LEU A 272 -8.12 -22.52 -21.39
CA LEU A 272 -7.90 -21.66 -22.57
C LEU A 272 -9.14 -21.57 -23.49
N THR A 273 -9.92 -22.65 -23.56
CA THR A 273 -11.07 -22.78 -24.47
C THR A 273 -12.44 -22.65 -23.79
N ALA A 274 -12.47 -22.50 -22.46
CA ALA A 274 -13.69 -22.56 -21.64
C ALA A 274 -14.72 -21.47 -21.96
N GLY A 275 -14.27 -20.28 -22.38
CA GLY A 275 -15.15 -19.14 -22.62
C GLY A 275 -16.20 -19.35 -23.71
N ASN A 276 -15.98 -20.29 -24.64
CA ASN A 276 -16.83 -20.55 -25.81
C ASN A 276 -17.24 -19.26 -26.57
N THR A 277 -16.35 -18.26 -26.58
CA THR A 277 -16.48 -16.99 -27.30
C THR A 277 -15.65 -17.03 -28.58
N GLN A 278 -15.85 -16.04 -29.45
CA GLN A 278 -14.98 -15.86 -30.61
C GLN A 278 -13.50 -15.70 -30.20
N ILE A 279 -13.23 -14.98 -29.10
CA ILE A 279 -11.88 -14.76 -28.59
C ILE A 279 -11.26 -16.08 -28.11
N SER A 280 -11.97 -16.91 -27.33
CA SER A 280 -11.44 -18.20 -26.89
C SER A 280 -11.21 -19.17 -28.06
N ALA A 281 -12.07 -19.11 -29.09
CA ALA A 281 -11.88 -19.89 -30.31
C ALA A 281 -10.64 -19.44 -31.12
N GLU A 282 -10.42 -18.13 -31.23
CA GLU A 282 -9.22 -17.55 -31.86
C GLU A 282 -7.95 -17.89 -31.09
N ASN A 283 -7.96 -17.74 -29.75
CA ASN A 283 -6.86 -18.12 -28.88
C ASN A 283 -6.54 -19.61 -29.01
N GLY A 284 -7.54 -20.49 -28.99
CA GLY A 284 -7.37 -21.93 -29.24
C GLY A 284 -6.78 -22.22 -30.62
N SER A 285 -7.28 -21.57 -31.68
CA SER A 285 -6.74 -21.74 -33.04
C SER A 285 -5.28 -21.30 -33.14
N ASN A 286 -4.93 -20.17 -32.51
CA ASN A 286 -3.56 -19.66 -32.50
C ASN A 286 -2.63 -20.57 -31.70
N PHE A 287 -3.09 -21.12 -30.58
CA PHE A 287 -2.37 -22.12 -29.80
C PHE A 287 -2.06 -23.38 -30.62
N HIS A 288 -3.04 -23.90 -31.36
CA HIS A 288 -2.84 -25.01 -32.29
C HIS A 288 -1.83 -24.69 -33.39
N LYS A 289 -1.92 -23.50 -34.01
CA LYS A 289 -0.96 -23.08 -35.04
C LYS A 289 0.47 -23.05 -34.50
N GLU A 290 0.66 -22.53 -33.29
CA GLU A 290 1.99 -22.48 -32.66
C GLU A 290 2.51 -23.86 -32.26
N LEU A 291 1.66 -24.75 -31.74
CA LEU A 291 2.03 -26.16 -31.54
C LEU A 291 2.52 -26.82 -32.83
N GLY A 292 1.85 -26.53 -33.96
CA GLY A 292 2.23 -27.00 -35.29
C GLY A 292 3.61 -26.49 -35.72
N LYS A 293 3.87 -25.19 -35.55
CA LYS A 293 5.19 -24.58 -35.87
C LYS A 293 6.32 -25.17 -35.03
N MET A 294 6.05 -25.57 -33.79
CA MET A 294 7.02 -26.23 -32.90
C MET A 294 7.14 -27.74 -33.13
N GLY A 295 6.38 -28.33 -34.06
CA GLY A 295 6.41 -29.77 -34.34
C GLY A 295 5.80 -30.64 -33.24
N LYS A 296 4.93 -30.08 -32.39
CA LYS A 296 4.36 -30.77 -31.21
C LYS A 296 2.91 -31.22 -31.38
N MET A 297 2.35 -31.08 -32.59
CA MET A 297 0.95 -31.37 -32.86
C MET A 297 0.58 -32.84 -32.62
N ASP A 298 1.43 -33.78 -33.03
CA ASP A 298 1.14 -35.22 -32.90
C ASP A 298 1.07 -35.69 -31.44
N ALA A 299 1.91 -35.12 -30.57
CA ALA A 299 1.90 -35.40 -29.14
C ALA A 299 0.62 -34.85 -28.47
N PHE A 300 0.15 -33.69 -28.94
CA PHE A 300 -1.08 -33.07 -28.47
C PHE A 300 -2.34 -33.85 -28.91
N ILE A 301 -2.40 -34.31 -30.17
CA ILE A 301 -3.53 -35.11 -30.67
C ILE A 301 -3.66 -36.43 -29.89
N LYS A 302 -2.55 -37.09 -29.58
CA LYS A 302 -2.54 -38.31 -28.74
C LYS A 302 -3.05 -38.05 -27.33
N LEU A 303 -2.77 -36.88 -26.75
CA LEU A 303 -3.26 -36.48 -25.43
C LEU A 303 -4.80 -36.38 -25.39
N LEU A 304 -5.41 -35.91 -26.48
CA LEU A 304 -6.87 -35.77 -26.62
C LEU A 304 -7.58 -37.10 -26.93
N GLY A 305 -6.86 -38.23 -26.91
CA GLY A 305 -7.42 -39.54 -27.28
C GLY A 305 -7.58 -39.73 -28.80
N GLY A 306 -6.97 -38.87 -29.61
CA GLY A 306 -6.88 -39.05 -31.06
C GLY A 306 -5.95 -40.21 -31.41
N LYS A 307 -6.45 -41.13 -32.25
CA LYS A 307 -5.64 -42.21 -32.84
C LYS A 307 -4.64 -41.68 -33.86
#